data_AF-N9LPT5-F1
#
_entry.id   AF-N9LPT5-F1
#
_cell.length_a   1.000
_cell.length_b   1.000
_cell.length_c   1.000
_cell.angle_alpha   90.00
_cell.angle_beta   90.00
_cell.angle_gamma   90.00
#
_symmetry.space_group_name_H-M   'P 1'
#
loop_
_entity.id
_entity.type
_entity.pdbx_description
1 polymer ?
#
loop_
_entity_poly.entity_id
_entity_poly.type
_entity_poly.pdbx_seq_one_letter_code
_entity_poly.pdbx_strand_id
1 'polypeptide(L)'
;MLLPKLKICFLFVSVLVLLAACSQQQLINKIVPEQDQQFAKQAFEQLQQGDYATLEAHLDSELQTADIHSTFIQMTAQFPKVPIQQVNIIGAHKLELPNQTQYHLTFEYEYPQQQWLLNDLIFKKKNDQITIMGLHVTPIDAATRHLNDFTFAGKGILNYVFFTLAIIIPIFVIYVLILCIRTPMEKRKWLWLIFISLGFTRILFNWTNGQFVFQPFSFQLLGAGFEQTNTYSPLILQIALPIGAIIFLYRRRALAVSQPKKQDI
;
A
#
# COMPACT_ATOMS: atom_id res chain seq x y z
N MET A 1 -15.82 -10.09 -38.73
CA MET A 1 -15.61 -10.54 -37.33
C MET A 1 -14.65 -9.66 -36.49
N LEU A 2 -14.31 -8.43 -36.91
CA LEU A 2 -13.37 -7.53 -36.17
C LEU A 2 -14.06 -6.50 -35.26
N LEU A 3 -15.34 -6.18 -35.49
CA LEU A 3 -16.10 -5.18 -34.74
C LEU A 3 -16.34 -5.47 -33.23
N PRO A 4 -16.54 -6.72 -32.74
CA PRO A 4 -16.81 -6.92 -31.31
C PRO A 4 -15.54 -6.78 -30.45
N LYS A 5 -14.36 -7.07 -31.00
CA LYS A 5 -13.07 -6.93 -30.27
C LYS A 5 -12.69 -5.47 -30.06
N LEU A 6 -13.00 -4.60 -31.03
CA LEU A 6 -12.72 -3.16 -30.95
C LEU A 6 -13.60 -2.46 -29.91
N LYS A 7 -14.88 -2.85 -29.80
CA LYS A 7 -15.81 -2.32 -28.78
C LYS A 7 -15.44 -2.75 -27.36
N ILE A 8 -14.99 -4.00 -27.16
CA ILE A 8 -14.51 -4.49 -25.86
C ILE A 8 -13.22 -3.77 -25.45
N CYS A 9 -12.31 -3.52 -26.40
CA CYS A 9 -11.09 -2.77 -26.14
C CYS A 9 -11.38 -1.31 -25.76
N PHE A 10 -12.31 -0.64 -26.46
CA PHE A 10 -12.74 0.72 -26.11
C PHE A 10 -13.45 0.79 -24.75
N LEU A 11 -14.24 -0.22 -24.41
CA LEU A 11 -14.93 -0.28 -23.12
C LEU A 11 -13.94 -0.56 -21.97
N PHE A 12 -12.94 -1.43 -22.17
CA PHE A 12 -11.85 -1.64 -21.22
C PHE A 12 -11.00 -0.38 -21.02
N VAL A 13 -10.64 0.31 -22.12
CA VAL A 13 -9.86 1.56 -22.05
C VAL A 13 -10.68 2.67 -21.38
N SER A 14 -11.97 2.79 -21.66
CA SER A 14 -12.86 3.76 -21.02
C SER A 14 -13.00 3.51 -19.51
N VAL A 15 -13.15 2.24 -19.10
CA VAL A 15 -13.17 1.86 -17.67
C VAL A 15 -11.82 2.12 -17.00
N LEU A 16 -10.70 1.87 -17.68
CA LEU A 16 -9.35 2.18 -17.20
C LEU A 16 -9.12 3.69 -17.01
N VAL A 17 -9.64 4.53 -17.90
CA VAL A 17 -9.53 6.01 -17.81
C VAL A 17 -10.39 6.57 -16.67
N LEU A 18 -11.58 6.01 -16.43
CA LEU A 18 -12.45 6.43 -15.31
C LEU A 18 -11.87 6.11 -13.93
N LEU A 19 -10.98 5.11 -13.83
CA LEU A 19 -10.30 4.76 -12.59
C LEU A 19 -9.11 5.69 -12.25
N ALA A 20 -8.64 6.52 -13.18
CA ALA A 20 -7.46 7.38 -12.99
C ALA A 20 -7.77 8.80 -12.45
N ALA A 21 -9.05 9.17 -12.30
CA ALA A 21 -9.46 10.55 -12.04
C ALA A 21 -9.66 10.91 -10.54
N CYS A 22 -9.26 10.05 -9.59
CA CYS A 22 -9.42 10.36 -8.18
C CYS A 22 -8.29 11.27 -7.69
N SER A 23 -8.61 12.49 -7.21
CA SER A 23 -7.58 13.36 -6.64
C SER A 23 -7.19 12.91 -5.23
N GLN A 24 -5.88 12.94 -4.94
CA GLN A 24 -5.34 12.48 -3.65
C GLN A 24 -5.96 13.23 -2.45
N GLN A 25 -6.17 14.53 -2.58
CA GLN A 25 -6.79 15.33 -1.51
C GLN A 25 -8.25 14.93 -1.24
N GLN A 26 -9.02 14.58 -2.29
CA GLN A 26 -10.40 14.11 -2.10
C GLN A 26 -10.45 12.77 -1.37
N LEU A 27 -9.46 11.90 -1.59
CA LEU A 27 -9.34 10.65 -0.83
C LEU A 27 -8.97 10.93 0.63
N ILE A 28 -8.00 11.82 0.88
CA ILE A 28 -7.61 12.22 2.24
C ILE A 28 -8.80 12.81 3.00
N ASN A 29 -9.55 13.72 2.38
CA ASN A 29 -10.72 14.36 3.00
C ASN A 29 -11.84 13.36 3.36
N LYS A 30 -11.92 12.21 2.66
CA LYS A 30 -12.84 11.13 3.03
C LYS A 30 -12.36 10.32 4.24
N ILE A 31 -11.05 10.26 4.46
CA ILE A 31 -10.44 9.55 5.59
C ILE A 31 -10.45 10.45 6.83
N VAL A 32 -9.95 11.67 6.70
CA VAL A 32 -9.84 12.65 7.78
C VAL A 32 -10.50 13.96 7.35
N PRO A 33 -11.54 14.44 8.05
CA PRO A 33 -12.19 15.72 7.77
C PRO A 33 -11.21 16.91 7.77
N GLU A 34 -11.47 17.93 6.95
CA GLU A 34 -10.56 19.09 6.81
C GLU A 34 -10.33 19.84 8.13
N GLN A 35 -11.35 19.95 8.99
CA GLN A 35 -11.22 20.55 10.32
C GLN A 35 -10.19 19.80 11.20
N ASP A 36 -10.15 18.47 11.10
CA ASP A 36 -9.26 17.64 11.90
C ASP A 36 -7.83 17.68 11.32
N GLN A 37 -7.69 17.88 9.99
CA GLN A 37 -6.41 18.17 9.35
C GLN A 37 -5.86 19.54 9.77
N GLN A 38 -6.72 20.56 9.91
CA GLN A 38 -6.33 21.89 10.39
C GLN A 38 -5.89 21.85 11.84
N PHE A 39 -6.63 21.16 12.72
CA PHE A 39 -6.20 20.91 14.10
C PHE A 39 -4.79 20.30 14.14
N ALA A 40 -4.54 19.30 13.29
CA ALA A 40 -3.25 18.63 13.27
C ALA A 40 -2.10 19.56 12.82
N LYS A 41 -2.33 20.42 11.83
CA LYS A 41 -1.35 21.45 11.43
C LYS A 41 -1.10 22.46 12.55
N GLN A 42 -2.17 22.92 13.20
CA GLN A 42 -2.09 23.85 14.33
C GLN A 42 -1.28 23.27 15.50
N ALA A 43 -1.38 21.98 15.77
CA ALA A 43 -0.58 21.34 16.81
C ALA A 43 0.94 21.47 16.53
N PHE A 44 1.38 21.26 15.29
CA PHE A 44 2.80 21.47 14.93
C PHE A 44 3.20 22.94 14.89
N GLU A 45 2.30 23.84 14.51
CA GLU A 45 2.53 25.29 14.60
C GLU A 45 2.73 25.73 16.06
N GLN A 46 1.90 25.24 16.98
CA GLN A 46 2.02 25.48 18.42
C GLN A 46 3.34 24.93 18.96
N LEU A 47 3.73 23.72 18.56
CA LEU A 47 5.01 23.12 18.92
C LEU A 47 6.17 24.02 18.47
N GLN A 48 6.16 24.42 17.19
CA GLN A 48 7.20 25.28 16.61
C GLN A 48 7.27 26.67 17.29
N GLN A 49 6.13 27.22 17.72
CA GLN A 49 6.04 28.51 18.41
C GLN A 49 6.37 28.42 19.90
N GLY A 50 6.52 27.21 20.45
CA GLY A 50 6.75 27.00 21.88
C GLY A 50 5.51 27.13 22.76
N ASP A 51 4.30 27.09 22.18
CA ASP A 51 3.04 27.08 22.92
C ASP A 51 2.71 25.67 23.43
N TYR A 52 3.54 25.19 24.36
CA TYR A 52 3.43 23.84 24.90
C TYR A 52 2.21 23.66 25.80
N ALA A 53 1.76 24.72 26.49
CA ALA A 53 0.62 24.63 27.40
C ALA A 53 -0.67 24.22 26.67
N THR A 54 -0.90 24.76 25.47
CA THR A 54 -2.06 24.39 24.65
C THR A 54 -1.98 22.95 24.16
N LEU A 55 -0.78 22.47 23.83
CA LEU A 55 -0.56 21.08 23.42
C LEU A 55 -0.78 20.10 24.56
N GLU A 56 -0.19 20.39 25.74
CA GLU A 56 -0.31 19.58 26.95
C GLU A 56 -1.78 19.37 27.36
N ALA A 57 -2.62 20.40 27.20
CA ALA A 57 -4.05 20.34 27.48
C ALA A 57 -4.82 19.32 26.60
N HIS A 58 -4.30 19.01 25.41
CA HIS A 58 -4.91 18.04 24.50
C HIS A 58 -4.27 16.65 24.60
N LEU A 59 -3.16 16.49 25.30
CA LEU A 59 -2.48 15.20 25.42
C LEU A 59 -3.34 14.18 26.18
N ASP A 60 -3.22 12.93 25.77
CA ASP A 60 -3.71 11.82 26.56
C ASP A 60 -3.02 11.79 27.93
N SER A 61 -3.76 11.40 28.96
CA SER A 61 -3.24 11.24 30.33
C SER A 61 -2.00 10.34 30.39
N GLU A 62 -1.87 9.35 29.51
CA GLU A 62 -0.69 8.48 29.44
C GLU A 62 0.58 9.22 28.99
N LEU A 63 0.44 10.32 28.24
CA LEU A 63 1.55 11.14 27.75
C LEU A 63 1.90 12.31 28.67
N GLN A 64 1.01 12.67 29.61
CA GLN A 64 1.23 13.75 30.59
C GLN A 64 2.22 13.32 31.69
N THR A 65 3.45 13.05 31.27
CA THR A 65 4.57 12.69 32.15
C THR A 65 5.30 13.93 32.65
N ALA A 66 6.10 13.79 33.71
CA ALA A 66 6.90 14.90 34.25
C ALA A 66 7.89 15.50 33.24
N ASP A 67 8.31 14.70 32.24
CA ASP A 67 9.31 15.08 31.23
C ASP A 67 8.68 15.53 29.89
N ILE A 68 7.36 15.66 29.80
CA ILE A 68 6.69 15.99 28.54
C ILE A 68 7.12 17.36 28.00
N HIS A 69 7.29 18.32 28.89
CA HIS A 69 7.72 19.67 28.54
C HIS A 69 9.14 19.69 27.95
N SER A 70 10.08 18.96 28.56
CA SER A 70 11.45 18.86 28.05
C SER A 70 11.49 18.10 26.73
N THR A 71 10.62 17.10 26.56
CA THR A 71 10.43 16.37 25.30
C THR A 71 9.96 17.31 24.18
N PHE A 72 8.99 18.19 24.44
CA PHE A 72 8.58 19.20 23.46
C PHE A 72 9.69 20.16 23.09
N ILE A 73 10.49 20.62 24.06
CA ILE A 73 11.67 21.45 23.78
C ILE A 73 12.66 20.72 22.85
N GLN A 74 12.90 19.42 23.09
CA GLN A 74 13.77 18.60 22.24
C GLN A 74 13.20 18.43 20.83
N MET A 75 11.88 18.23 20.69
CA MET A 75 11.23 18.16 19.37
C MET A 75 11.30 19.50 18.64
N THR A 76 11.01 20.61 19.31
CA THR A 76 11.10 21.96 18.74
C THR A 76 12.51 22.28 18.24
N ALA A 77 13.55 21.78 18.92
CA ALA A 77 14.93 21.97 18.50
C ALA A 77 15.28 21.32 17.15
N GLN A 78 14.47 20.36 16.68
CA GLN A 78 14.66 19.73 15.37
C GLN A 78 14.14 20.59 14.21
N PHE A 79 13.26 21.56 14.49
CA PHE A 79 12.72 22.44 13.44
C PHE A 79 13.79 23.39 12.92
N PRO A 80 14.00 23.46 11.60
CA PRO A 80 14.80 24.51 11.00
C PRO A 80 14.27 25.89 11.39
N LYS A 81 15.19 26.82 11.71
CA LYS A 81 14.86 28.22 12.05
C LYS A 81 14.57 29.08 10.81
N VAL A 82 14.07 28.46 9.75
CA VAL A 82 13.74 29.08 8.47
C VAL A 82 12.27 28.82 8.15
N PRO A 83 11.61 29.71 7.37
CA PRO A 83 10.21 29.51 7.00
C PRO A 83 10.01 28.21 6.22
N ILE A 84 8.87 27.56 6.48
CA ILE A 84 8.44 26.38 5.73
C ILE A 84 8.11 26.82 4.29
N GLN A 85 8.62 26.10 3.29
CA GLN A 85 8.31 26.34 1.87
C GLN A 85 7.02 25.65 1.46
N GLN A 86 6.85 24.40 1.88
CA GLN A 86 5.69 23.59 1.51
C GLN A 86 5.33 22.59 2.60
N VAL A 87 4.03 22.32 2.76
CA VAL A 87 3.50 21.28 3.64
C VAL A 87 2.62 20.35 2.83
N ASN A 88 2.99 19.07 2.77
CA ASN A 88 2.24 18.04 2.07
C ASN A 88 1.68 17.02 3.08
N ILE A 89 0.41 16.62 2.94
CA ILE A 89 -0.12 15.47 3.69
C ILE A 89 0.25 14.22 2.90
N ILE A 90 1.18 13.43 3.44
CA ILE A 90 1.73 12.26 2.76
C ILE A 90 1.18 10.94 3.31
N GLY A 91 0.54 10.97 4.49
CA GLY A 91 -0.09 9.83 5.13
C GLY A 91 -1.37 10.22 5.86
N ALA A 92 -2.41 9.37 5.74
CA ALA A 92 -3.67 9.54 6.43
C ALA A 92 -4.30 8.17 6.69
N HIS A 93 -4.51 7.84 7.96
CA HIS A 93 -5.13 6.59 8.38
C HIS A 93 -6.24 6.87 9.40
N LYS A 94 -7.34 6.13 9.27
CA LYS A 94 -8.48 6.16 10.19
C LYS A 94 -8.69 4.76 10.75
N LEU A 95 -8.78 4.65 12.07
CA LEU A 95 -9.18 3.45 12.78
C LEU A 95 -10.48 3.74 13.54
N GLU A 96 -11.58 3.15 13.07
CA GLU A 96 -12.86 3.22 13.75
C GLU A 96 -12.91 2.18 14.88
N LEU A 97 -13.09 2.63 16.11
CA LEU A 97 -13.30 1.80 17.29
C LEU A 97 -14.73 2.03 17.81
N PRO A 98 -15.32 1.09 18.58
CA PRO A 98 -16.73 1.17 18.98
C PRO A 98 -17.15 2.49 19.63
N ASN A 99 -16.24 3.16 20.36
CA ASN A 99 -16.54 4.36 21.15
C ASN A 99 -15.66 5.57 20.80
N GLN A 100 -14.76 5.45 19.83
CA GLN A 100 -13.84 6.51 19.46
C GLN A 100 -13.32 6.29 18.03
N THR A 101 -12.88 7.34 17.38
CA THR A 101 -12.15 7.22 16.11
C THR A 101 -10.73 7.69 16.33
N GLN A 102 -9.75 6.88 15.93
CA GLN A 102 -8.35 7.28 15.93
C GLN A 102 -7.91 7.67 14.53
N TYR A 103 -7.18 8.76 14.45
CA TYR A 103 -6.60 9.28 13.24
C TYR A 103 -5.08 9.32 13.38
N HIS A 104 -4.40 9.01 12.28
CA HIS A 104 -2.96 9.17 12.15
C HIS A 104 -2.70 9.95 10.87
N LEU A 105 -2.11 11.14 11.01
CA LEU A 105 -1.73 12.01 9.91
C LEU A 105 -0.21 12.16 9.89
N THR A 106 0.37 12.02 8.69
CA THR A 106 1.79 12.26 8.45
C THR A 106 1.91 13.41 7.47
N PHE A 107 2.64 14.44 7.88
CA PHE A 107 2.95 15.60 7.06
C PHE A 107 4.44 15.59 6.70
N GLU A 108 4.73 15.98 5.46
CA GLU A 108 6.08 16.34 5.03
C GLU A 108 6.18 17.85 4.97
N TYR A 109 7.11 18.40 5.75
CA TYR A 109 7.43 19.83 5.76
C TYR A 109 8.74 20.01 4.99
N GLU A 110 8.69 20.81 3.94
CA GLU A 110 9.84 21.17 3.12
C GLU A 110 10.36 22.55 3.53
N TYR A 111 11.66 22.63 3.73
CA TYR A 111 12.38 23.85 4.07
C TYR A 111 13.42 24.17 2.99
N PRO A 112 13.89 25.43 2.92
CA PRO A 112 15.01 25.80 2.05
C PRO A 112 16.25 24.92 2.29
N GLN A 113 17.14 24.87 1.30
CA GLN A 113 18.44 24.18 1.39
C GLN A 113 18.33 22.64 1.56
N GLN A 114 17.31 22.02 0.98
CA GLN A 114 17.14 20.56 0.99
C GLN A 114 17.03 20.00 2.41
N GLN A 115 16.16 20.61 3.22
CA GLN A 115 15.85 20.14 4.56
C GLN A 115 14.37 19.74 4.61
N TRP A 116 14.10 18.57 5.18
CA TRP A 116 12.74 18.04 5.28
C TRP A 116 12.49 17.46 6.66
N LEU A 117 11.24 17.57 7.11
CA LEU A 117 10.76 16.93 8.33
C LEU A 117 9.51 16.10 8.04
N LEU A 118 9.46 14.91 8.62
CA LEU A 118 8.22 14.16 8.81
C LEU A 118 7.63 14.49 10.17
N ASN A 119 6.38 14.92 10.15
CA ASN A 119 5.60 15.32 11.29
C ASN A 119 4.40 14.38 11.40
N ASP A 120 4.45 13.49 12.39
CA ASP A 120 3.41 12.48 12.63
C ASP A 120 2.55 12.88 13.83
N LEU A 121 1.23 12.94 13.63
CA LEU A 121 0.27 13.18 14.69
C LEU A 121 -0.73 12.03 14.76
N ILE A 122 -0.86 11.46 15.96
CA ILE A 122 -1.87 10.46 16.29
C ILE A 122 -2.82 11.09 17.30
N PHE A 123 -4.11 11.14 16.98
CA PHE A 123 -5.13 11.64 17.90
C PHE A 123 -6.38 10.79 17.82
N LYS A 124 -7.14 10.75 18.91
CA LYS A 124 -8.46 10.14 18.97
C LYS A 124 -9.53 11.20 19.14
N LYS A 125 -10.70 10.93 18.58
CA LYS A 125 -11.91 11.72 18.76
C LYS A 125 -12.97 10.88 19.47
N LYS A 126 -13.45 11.38 20.60
CA LYS A 126 -14.52 10.75 21.41
C LYS A 126 -15.47 11.85 21.89
N ASN A 127 -16.76 11.75 21.57
CA ASN A 127 -17.78 12.75 21.92
C ASN A 127 -17.35 14.20 21.55
N ASP A 128 -16.82 14.38 20.35
CA ASP A 128 -16.24 15.63 19.83
C ASP A 128 -15.03 16.21 20.59
N GLN A 129 -14.53 15.53 21.62
CA GLN A 129 -13.24 15.85 22.22
C GLN A 129 -12.11 15.18 21.45
N ILE A 130 -11.08 15.97 21.12
CA ILE A 130 -9.84 15.49 20.52
C ILE A 130 -8.80 15.29 21.61
N THR A 131 -8.14 14.14 21.58
CA THR A 131 -7.03 13.81 22.49
C THR A 131 -5.84 13.33 21.68
N ILE A 132 -4.70 13.98 21.82
CA ILE A 132 -3.44 13.62 21.16
C ILE A 132 -2.84 12.40 21.87
N MET A 133 -2.64 11.33 21.12
CA MET A 133 -2.06 10.07 21.59
C MET A 133 -0.60 9.90 21.17
N GLY A 134 -0.09 10.76 20.29
CA GLY A 134 1.30 10.73 19.86
C GLY A 134 1.61 11.91 18.96
N LEU A 135 2.81 12.45 19.12
CA LEU A 135 3.38 13.53 18.32
C LEU A 135 4.84 13.19 18.05
N HIS A 136 5.26 13.19 16.79
CA HIS A 136 6.64 12.91 16.43
C HIS A 136 7.11 13.84 15.32
N VAL A 137 8.41 14.17 15.39
CA VAL A 137 9.11 15.01 14.42
C VAL A 137 10.38 14.25 14.07
N THR A 138 10.61 14.03 12.78
CA THR A 138 11.76 13.26 12.28
C THR A 138 12.41 13.99 11.11
N PRO A 139 13.68 14.39 11.22
CA PRO A 139 14.46 14.84 10.07
C PRO A 139 14.62 13.72 9.05
N ILE A 140 14.40 14.05 7.77
CA ILE A 140 14.66 13.13 6.66
C ILE A 140 15.62 13.79 5.66
N ASP A 141 16.48 12.98 5.05
CA ASP A 141 17.58 13.47 4.21
C ASP A 141 17.14 13.88 2.79
N ALA A 142 15.92 13.51 2.39
CA ALA A 142 15.34 13.83 1.10
C ALA A 142 13.81 13.76 1.17
N ALA A 143 13.13 14.40 0.22
CA ALA A 143 11.69 14.26 0.05
C ALA A 143 11.27 12.78 -0.01
N THR A 144 10.20 12.43 0.69
CA THR A 144 9.69 11.05 0.84
C THR A 144 9.35 10.42 -0.50
N ARG A 145 8.85 11.24 -1.44
CA ARG A 145 8.61 10.79 -2.82
C ARG A 145 9.88 10.25 -3.46
N HIS A 146 10.99 10.96 -3.33
CA HIS A 146 12.28 10.54 -3.86
C HIS A 146 12.84 9.33 -3.12
N LEU A 147 12.67 9.26 -1.79
CA LEU A 147 13.07 8.10 -0.99
C LEU A 147 12.34 6.82 -1.43
N ASN A 148 11.09 6.95 -1.87
CA ASN A 148 10.24 5.83 -2.30
C ASN A 148 10.17 5.64 -3.82
N ASP A 149 11.07 6.28 -4.58
CA ASP A 149 11.10 6.14 -6.03
C ASP A 149 11.31 4.68 -6.46
N PHE A 150 10.55 4.27 -7.47
CA PHE A 150 10.71 2.98 -8.12
C PHE A 150 11.93 3.01 -9.04
N THR A 151 13.11 2.85 -8.46
CA THR A 151 14.39 2.74 -9.16
C THR A 151 15.05 1.39 -8.91
N PHE A 152 15.85 0.95 -9.88
CA PHE A 152 16.73 -0.22 -9.75
C PHE A 152 18.11 0.15 -9.22
N ALA A 153 18.50 1.42 -9.25
CA ALA A 153 19.80 1.86 -8.76
C ALA A 153 19.91 1.64 -7.24
N GLY A 154 21.04 1.09 -6.79
CA GLY A 154 21.31 0.89 -5.36
C GLY A 154 20.44 -0.17 -4.66
N LYS A 155 19.69 -1.00 -5.40
CA LYS A 155 18.84 -2.05 -4.81
C LYS A 155 19.60 -3.35 -4.55
N GLY A 156 19.18 -4.08 -3.53
CA GLY A 156 19.77 -5.37 -3.15
C GLY A 156 19.31 -6.52 -4.05
N ILE A 157 19.99 -7.67 -3.93
CA ILE A 157 19.70 -8.88 -4.72
C ILE A 157 18.24 -9.32 -4.57
N LEU A 158 17.67 -9.22 -3.36
CA LEU A 158 16.29 -9.60 -3.09
C LEU A 158 15.28 -8.80 -3.93
N ASN A 159 15.52 -7.51 -4.18
CA ASN A 159 14.65 -6.70 -5.03
C ASN A 159 14.54 -7.29 -6.43
N TYR A 160 15.65 -7.68 -7.03
CA TYR A 160 15.67 -8.28 -8.35
C TYR A 160 14.98 -9.65 -8.36
N VAL A 161 15.22 -10.49 -7.33
CA VAL A 161 14.53 -11.79 -7.20
C VAL A 161 13.02 -11.61 -7.13
N PHE A 162 12.53 -10.72 -6.27
CA PHE A 162 11.10 -10.47 -6.14
C PHE A 162 10.49 -9.86 -7.40
N PHE A 163 11.19 -8.93 -8.05
CA PHE A 163 10.76 -8.36 -9.33
C PHE A 163 10.64 -9.44 -10.41
N THR A 164 11.64 -10.32 -10.53
CA THR A 164 11.63 -11.43 -11.47
C THR A 164 10.48 -12.41 -11.17
N LEU A 165 10.27 -12.78 -9.90
CA LEU A 165 9.16 -13.64 -9.49
C LEU A 165 7.79 -13.01 -9.77
N ALA A 166 7.64 -11.70 -9.53
CA ALA A 166 6.42 -10.96 -9.82
C ALA A 166 6.06 -10.96 -11.31
N ILE A 167 7.02 -11.19 -12.20
CA ILE A 167 6.79 -11.36 -13.65
C ILE A 167 6.60 -12.83 -14.02
N ILE A 168 7.46 -13.73 -13.54
CA ILE A 168 7.44 -15.14 -13.93
C ILE A 168 6.18 -15.85 -13.46
N ILE A 169 5.74 -15.61 -12.21
CA ILE A 169 4.56 -16.27 -11.64
C ILE A 169 3.30 -16.03 -12.47
N PRO A 170 2.89 -14.79 -12.80
CA PRO A 170 1.68 -14.56 -13.58
C PRO A 170 1.80 -15.11 -15.01
N ILE A 171 2.98 -15.02 -15.64
CA ILE A 171 3.23 -15.65 -16.95
C ILE A 171 3.01 -17.17 -16.86
N PHE A 172 3.58 -17.80 -15.84
CA PHE A 172 3.41 -19.23 -15.58
C PHE A 172 1.94 -19.59 -15.36
N VAL A 173 1.22 -18.85 -14.52
CA VAL A 173 -0.22 -19.08 -14.27
C VAL A 173 -1.03 -18.94 -15.56
N ILE A 174 -0.81 -17.90 -16.36
CA ILE A 174 -1.49 -17.70 -17.64
C ILE A 174 -1.20 -18.85 -18.61
N TYR A 175 0.06 -19.26 -18.73
CA TYR A 175 0.44 -20.41 -19.55
C TYR A 175 -0.32 -21.67 -19.13
N VAL A 176 -0.39 -21.95 -17.83
CA VAL A 176 -1.09 -23.12 -17.30
C VAL A 176 -2.60 -23.01 -17.49
N LEU A 177 -3.20 -21.84 -17.35
CA LEU A 177 -4.61 -21.60 -17.68
C LEU A 177 -4.91 -21.92 -19.14
N ILE A 178 -4.06 -21.45 -20.07
CA ILE A 178 -4.20 -21.76 -21.50
C ILE A 178 -4.12 -23.27 -21.72
N LEU A 179 -3.18 -23.97 -21.07
CA LEU A 179 -3.09 -25.43 -21.15
C LEU A 179 -4.33 -26.12 -20.59
N CYS A 180 -4.88 -25.62 -19.48
CA CYS A 180 -6.10 -26.13 -18.87
C CYS A 180 -7.29 -25.97 -19.82
N ILE A 181 -7.46 -24.80 -20.43
CA ILE A 181 -8.49 -24.53 -21.45
C ILE A 181 -8.34 -25.46 -22.66
N ARG A 182 -7.11 -25.76 -23.09
CA ARG A 182 -6.86 -26.66 -24.22
C ARG A 182 -6.94 -28.15 -23.88
N THR A 183 -6.87 -28.52 -22.60
CA THR A 183 -6.92 -29.94 -22.21
C THR A 183 -8.38 -30.41 -22.25
N PRO A 184 -8.71 -31.48 -23.01
CA PRO A 184 -10.04 -32.07 -23.02
C PRO A 184 -10.26 -32.79 -21.68
N MET A 185 -11.21 -32.32 -20.88
CA MET A 185 -11.54 -32.87 -19.57
C MET A 185 -13.06 -33.01 -19.46
N GLU A 186 -13.54 -34.16 -18.99
CA GLU A 186 -14.97 -34.47 -18.94
C GLU A 186 -15.73 -33.72 -17.83
N LYS A 187 -15.11 -33.49 -16.66
CA LYS A 187 -15.81 -32.94 -15.49
C LYS A 187 -14.98 -31.91 -14.75
N ARG A 188 -15.65 -30.91 -14.15
CA ARG A 188 -15.09 -29.95 -13.17
C ARG A 188 -13.94 -29.06 -13.67
N LYS A 189 -13.82 -28.86 -14.99
CA LYS A 189 -12.81 -27.98 -15.59
C LYS A 189 -12.82 -26.55 -15.05
N TRP A 190 -14.01 -26.01 -14.75
CA TRP A 190 -14.14 -24.66 -14.19
C TRP A 190 -13.51 -24.52 -12.80
N LEU A 191 -13.59 -25.56 -11.95
CA LEU A 191 -12.92 -25.58 -10.64
C LEU A 191 -11.39 -25.52 -10.80
N TRP A 192 -10.84 -26.21 -11.80
CA TRP A 192 -9.42 -26.11 -12.12
C TRP A 192 -9.04 -24.71 -12.59
N LEU A 193 -9.85 -24.06 -13.42
CA LEU A 193 -9.57 -22.69 -13.86
C LEU A 193 -9.51 -21.72 -12.68
N ILE A 194 -10.45 -21.80 -11.73
CA ILE A 194 -10.42 -20.99 -10.51
C ILE A 194 -9.18 -21.33 -9.67
N PHE A 195 -8.93 -22.61 -9.43
CA PHE A 195 -7.82 -23.07 -8.59
C PHE A 195 -6.46 -22.67 -9.14
N ILE A 196 -6.25 -22.74 -10.46
CA ILE A 196 -5.04 -22.29 -11.14
C ILE A 196 -4.89 -20.77 -11.08
N SER A 197 -6.01 -20.02 -11.19
CA SER A 197 -6.01 -18.56 -11.17
C SER A 197 -5.64 -17.99 -9.80
N LEU A 198 -5.78 -18.76 -8.73
CA LEU A 198 -5.46 -18.35 -7.36
C LEU A 198 -4.04 -18.78 -6.98
N GLY A 199 -3.23 -17.80 -6.58
CA GLY A 199 -2.04 -18.00 -5.78
C GLY A 199 -2.40 -18.10 -4.30
N PHE A 200 -1.62 -18.88 -3.57
CA PHE A 200 -1.79 -19.16 -2.14
C PHE A 200 -0.56 -18.66 -1.39
N THR A 201 -0.75 -18.19 -0.15
CA THR A 201 0.32 -17.61 0.69
C THR A 201 0.98 -16.39 0.02
N ARG A 202 0.76 -15.19 0.55
CA ARG A 202 1.27 -13.96 -0.05
C ARG A 202 2.54 -13.52 0.67
N ILE A 203 3.55 -13.11 -0.09
CA ILE A 203 4.71 -12.39 0.41
C ILE A 203 4.62 -10.96 -0.13
N LEU A 204 4.58 -9.99 0.78
CA LEU A 204 4.61 -8.58 0.46
C LEU A 204 6.05 -8.12 0.62
N PHE A 205 6.61 -7.45 -0.38
CA PHE A 205 7.99 -7.00 -0.42
C PHE A 205 8.04 -5.50 -0.67
N ASN A 206 8.63 -4.77 0.27
CA ASN A 206 8.81 -3.33 0.18
C ASN A 206 9.99 -3.02 -0.76
N TRP A 207 9.69 -2.38 -1.89
CA TRP A 207 10.70 -2.04 -2.89
C TRP A 207 11.77 -1.06 -2.37
N THR A 208 11.40 -0.18 -1.45
CA THR A 208 12.29 0.85 -0.93
C THR A 208 13.41 0.25 -0.09
N ASN A 209 13.06 -0.54 0.92
CA ASN A 209 13.99 -0.99 1.96
C ASN A 209 14.26 -2.51 1.96
N GLY A 210 13.57 -3.29 1.11
CA GLY A 210 13.75 -4.73 1.00
C GLY A 210 13.12 -5.56 2.13
N GLN A 211 12.36 -4.93 3.04
CA GLN A 211 11.60 -5.65 4.05
C GLN A 211 10.47 -6.45 3.41
N PHE A 212 10.15 -7.61 3.99
CA PHE A 212 9.02 -8.40 3.52
C PHE A 212 8.18 -8.92 4.67
N VAL A 213 6.90 -9.12 4.37
CA VAL A 213 5.91 -9.68 5.30
C VAL A 213 5.30 -10.92 4.66
N PHE A 214 5.23 -12.01 5.44
CA PHE A 214 4.62 -13.26 5.01
C PHE A 214 3.20 -13.38 5.55
N GLN A 215 2.26 -13.69 4.66
CA GLN A 215 0.84 -13.88 4.96
C GLN A 215 0.42 -15.28 4.50
N PRO A 216 0.39 -16.29 5.40
CA PRO A 216 0.07 -17.67 5.02
C PRO A 216 -1.39 -17.84 4.58
N PHE A 217 -2.32 -17.12 5.21
CA PHE A 217 -3.76 -17.24 4.95
C PHE A 217 -4.26 -16.12 4.03
N SER A 218 -3.83 -16.16 2.78
CA SER A 218 -4.23 -15.19 1.77
C SER A 218 -4.29 -15.80 0.38
N PHE A 219 -5.12 -15.22 -0.47
CA PHE A 219 -5.25 -15.59 -1.88
C PHE A 219 -4.95 -14.40 -2.77
N GLN A 220 -4.32 -14.64 -3.91
CA GLN A 220 -3.98 -13.59 -4.86
C GLN A 220 -4.25 -14.05 -6.29
N LEU A 221 -4.97 -13.22 -7.05
CA LEU A 221 -5.25 -13.53 -8.45
C LEU A 221 -3.96 -13.48 -9.28
N LEU A 222 -3.74 -14.48 -10.13
CA LEU A 222 -2.54 -14.67 -10.97
C LEU A 222 -1.21 -14.84 -10.19
N GLY A 223 -1.25 -14.90 -8.86
CA GLY A 223 -0.08 -15.16 -8.02
C GLY A 223 0.95 -14.03 -7.96
N ALA A 224 0.69 -12.85 -8.52
CA ALA A 224 1.53 -11.68 -8.34
C ALA A 224 0.76 -10.38 -8.53
N GLY A 225 1.32 -9.27 -8.06
CA GLY A 225 0.74 -7.94 -8.13
C GLY A 225 1.61 -6.91 -7.46
N PHE A 226 1.14 -5.68 -7.40
CA PHE A 226 1.77 -4.60 -6.68
C PHE A 226 0.71 -3.68 -6.09
N GLU A 227 1.08 -2.96 -5.04
CA GLU A 227 0.27 -1.88 -4.49
C GLU A 227 1.15 -0.69 -4.13
N GLN A 228 0.58 0.50 -4.28
CA GLN A 228 1.16 1.74 -3.82
C GLN A 228 0.00 2.59 -3.31
N THR A 229 -0.05 2.80 -1.99
CA THR A 229 -1.21 3.43 -1.34
C THR A 229 -1.38 4.89 -1.74
N ASN A 230 -0.27 5.60 -1.93
CA ASN A 230 -0.24 6.96 -2.46
C ASN A 230 1.12 7.25 -3.11
N THR A 231 1.25 8.42 -3.73
CA THR A 231 2.45 8.87 -4.45
C THR A 231 3.73 8.98 -3.60
N TYR A 232 3.59 9.00 -2.27
CA TYR A 232 4.70 9.07 -1.32
C TYR A 232 5.03 7.72 -0.70
N SER A 233 4.19 6.70 -0.88
CA SER A 233 4.37 5.38 -0.28
C SER A 233 5.32 4.51 -1.10
N PRO A 234 6.07 3.60 -0.47
CA PRO A 234 6.87 2.61 -1.19
C PRO A 234 5.97 1.74 -2.08
N LEU A 235 6.49 1.35 -3.25
CA LEU A 235 5.88 0.28 -4.04
C LEU A 235 6.04 -1.04 -3.28
N ILE A 236 4.93 -1.72 -3.01
CA ILE A 236 4.93 -3.05 -2.41
C ILE A 236 4.67 -4.09 -3.51
N LEU A 237 5.68 -4.91 -3.79
CA LEU A 237 5.52 -6.07 -4.67
C LEU A 237 4.87 -7.21 -3.90
N GLN A 238 3.96 -7.93 -4.55
CA GLN A 238 3.24 -9.03 -3.96
C GLN A 238 3.40 -10.27 -4.83
N ILE A 239 3.80 -11.38 -4.22
CA ILE A 239 3.87 -12.68 -4.89
C ILE A 239 3.14 -13.72 -4.05
N ALA A 240 2.56 -14.72 -4.70
CA ALA A 240 1.93 -15.85 -4.06
C ALA A 240 2.25 -17.14 -4.80
N LEU A 241 2.26 -18.26 -4.07
CA LEU A 241 2.61 -19.57 -4.63
C LEU A 241 1.50 -20.07 -5.56
N PRO A 242 1.80 -20.37 -6.84
CA PRO A 242 0.80 -20.82 -7.81
C PRO A 242 0.51 -22.33 -7.66
N ILE A 243 0.10 -22.76 -6.46
CA ILE A 243 -0.09 -24.17 -6.10
C ILE A 243 -1.04 -24.86 -7.07
N GLY A 244 -2.17 -24.22 -7.42
CA GLY A 244 -3.13 -24.81 -8.35
C GLY A 244 -2.57 -25.05 -9.75
N ALA A 245 -1.73 -24.13 -10.24
CA ALA A 245 -1.05 -24.27 -11.52
C ALA A 245 -0.05 -25.45 -11.50
N ILE A 246 0.74 -25.57 -10.44
CA ILE A 246 1.73 -26.65 -10.26
C ILE A 246 1.02 -28.01 -10.22
N ILE A 247 -0.02 -28.15 -9.38
CA ILE A 247 -0.77 -29.41 -9.25
C ILE A 247 -1.47 -29.77 -10.56
N PHE A 248 -2.08 -28.79 -11.25
CA PHE A 248 -2.72 -29.06 -12.54
C PHE A 248 -1.72 -29.58 -13.56
N LEU A 249 -0.55 -28.94 -13.71
CA LEU A 249 0.48 -29.40 -14.65
C LEU A 249 0.91 -30.83 -14.36
N TYR A 250 1.15 -31.15 -13.09
CA TYR A 250 1.53 -32.50 -12.66
C TYR A 250 0.44 -33.53 -13.00
N ARG A 251 -0.84 -33.20 -12.79
CA ARG A 251 -1.97 -34.11 -13.02
C ARG A 251 -2.55 -34.07 -14.44
N ARG A 252 -2.10 -33.16 -15.29
CA ARG A 252 -2.72 -32.85 -16.59
C ARG A 252 -2.98 -34.10 -17.43
N ARG A 253 -2.03 -35.03 -17.50
CA ARG A 253 -2.15 -36.25 -18.32
C ARG A 253 -3.24 -37.19 -17.79
N ALA A 254 -3.36 -37.34 -16.48
CA ALA A 254 -4.39 -38.18 -15.86
C ALA A 254 -5.80 -37.57 -15.95
N LEU A 255 -5.89 -36.24 -16.10
CA LEU A 255 -7.16 -35.53 -16.27
C LEU A 255 -7.63 -35.47 -17.73
N ALA A 256 -6.71 -35.66 -18.68
CA ALA A 256 -7.04 -35.67 -20.10
C ALA A 256 -7.81 -36.95 -20.45
N VAL A 257 -8.90 -36.80 -21.20
CA VAL A 257 -9.66 -37.94 -21.73
C VAL A 257 -8.75 -38.75 -22.66
N SER A 258 -8.63 -40.05 -22.42
CA SER A 258 -7.96 -40.97 -23.34
C SER A 258 -8.71 -40.99 -24.66
N GLN A 259 -8.07 -40.55 -25.74
CA GLN A 259 -8.64 -40.69 -27.09
C GLN A 259 -8.85 -42.19 -27.37
N PRO A 260 -10.03 -42.62 -27.87
CA PRO A 260 -10.23 -44.01 -28.25
C PRO A 260 -9.19 -44.36 -29.32
N LYS A 261 -8.48 -45.46 -29.10
CA LYS A 261 -7.51 -46.02 -30.06
C LYS A 261 -8.28 -46.25 -31.36
N LYS A 262 -7.95 -45.50 -32.42
CA LYS A 262 -8.55 -45.66 -33.74
C LYS A 262 -8.36 -47.13 -34.14
N GLN A 263 -9.43 -47.91 -34.16
CA GLN A 263 -9.42 -49.26 -34.69
C GLN A 263 -9.35 -49.10 -36.21
N ASP A 264 -8.16 -49.29 -36.76
CA ASP A 264 -7.99 -49.45 -38.20
C ASP A 264 -8.73 -50.74 -38.60
N ILE A 265 -9.78 -50.58 -39.41
CA ILE A 265 -10.47 -51.66 -40.13
C ILE A 265 -10.01 -51.56 -41.58
#